data_AF-A0A526XMR3-F1
#
_entry.id   AF-A0A526XMR3-F1
#
_cell.length_a   1.000
_cell.length_b   1.000
_cell.length_c   1.000
_cell.angle_alpha   90.00
_cell.angle_beta   90.00
_cell.angle_gamma   90.00
#
_symmetry.space_group_name_H-M   'P 1'
#
loop_
_entity.id
_entity.type
_entity.pdbx_description
1 polymer ?
#
loop_
_entity_poly.entity_id
_entity_poly.type
_entity_poly.pdbx_seq_one_letter_code
_entity_poly.pdbx_strand_id
1 'polypeptide(L)' 'WHERYRLAADGGGRLVEDEVFADAIARVAKANEGQKITVFEILTAVTFLLFSEHPADAVIIEVGLGGRFDATNV' A
#
# COMPACT_ATOMS: atom_id res chain seq x y z
N TRP A 1 9.36 -6.82 3.45
CA TRP A 1 8.07 -6.38 2.89
C TRP A 1 7.81 -4.89 3.12
N HIS A 2 8.03 -4.37 4.33
CA HIS A 2 7.91 -2.94 4.62
C HIS A 2 8.84 -2.06 3.78
N GLU A 3 9.96 -2.60 3.25
CA GLU A 3 10.90 -1.85 2.40
C GLU A 3 10.29 -1.32 1.09
N ARG A 4 9.09 -1.79 0.72
CA ARG A 4 8.34 -1.38 -0.48
C ARG A 4 7.56 -0.09 -0.29
N TYR A 5 7.46 0.42 0.94
CA TYR A 5 6.61 1.57 1.27
C TYR A 5 7.44 2.66 1.93
N ARG A 6 7.37 3.85 1.33
CA ARG A 6 7.99 5.06 1.87
C ARG A 6 6.91 6.13 2.00
N LEU A 7 6.58 6.53 3.22
CA LEU A 7 5.53 7.48 3.56
C LEU A 7 6.09 8.90 3.69
N ALA A 8 5.26 9.91 3.48
CA ALA A 8 5.67 11.31 3.64
C ALA A 8 6.17 11.58 5.08
N ALA A 9 7.29 12.29 5.17
CA ALA A 9 7.89 12.76 6.41
C ALA A 9 8.69 14.04 6.14
N ASP A 10 9.02 14.77 7.21
CA ASP A 10 9.86 15.96 7.13
C ASP A 10 11.23 15.62 6.52
N GLY A 11 11.62 16.38 5.49
CA GLY A 11 12.87 16.14 4.77
C GLY A 11 12.82 15.01 3.73
N GLY A 12 11.64 14.48 3.42
CA GLY A 12 11.42 13.46 2.39
C GLY A 12 10.85 12.17 2.96
N GLY A 13 10.51 11.23 2.08
CA GLY A 13 9.80 10.03 2.53
C GLY A 13 10.65 9.13 3.45
N ARG A 14 10.02 8.42 4.38
CA ARG A 14 10.64 7.44 5.29
C ARG A 14 9.98 6.06 5.15
N LEU A 15 10.74 4.98 5.34
CA LEU A 15 10.16 3.63 5.34
C LEU A 15 9.04 3.53 6.36
N VAL A 16 7.97 2.82 6.01
CA VAL A 16 6.89 2.54 6.96
C VAL A 16 7.43 1.72 8.14
N GLU A 17 7.01 2.07 9.34
CA GLU A 17 7.34 1.32 10.55
C GLU A 17 6.52 0.01 10.59
N ASP A 18 7.08 -1.06 11.15
CA ASP A 18 6.49 -2.40 11.09
C ASP A 18 5.10 -2.46 11.72
N GLU A 19 4.88 -1.73 12.82
CA GLU A 19 3.60 -1.68 13.53
C GLU A 19 2.50 -1.03 12.68
N VAL A 20 2.84 0.06 11.98
CA VAL A 20 1.92 0.76 11.07
C VAL A 20 1.57 -0.14 9.88
N PHE A 21 2.58 -0.83 9.32
CA PHE A 21 2.38 -1.74 8.21
C PHE A 21 1.52 -2.95 8.59
N ALA A 22 1.76 -3.54 9.76
CA ALA A 22 0.99 -4.68 10.27
C ALA A 22 -0.49 -4.30 10.52
N ASP A 23 -0.74 -3.12 11.10
CA ASP A 23 -2.10 -2.61 11.29
C ASP A 23 -2.82 -2.40 9.95
N ALA A 24 -2.16 -1.76 8.98
CA ALA A 24 -2.74 -1.53 7.66
C ALA A 24 -3.11 -2.84 6.95
N ILE A 25 -2.24 -3.86 7.01
CA ILE A 25 -2.55 -5.21 6.48
C ILE A 25 -3.79 -5.78 7.17
N ALA A 26 -3.87 -5.72 8.50
CA ALA A 26 -5.01 -6.27 9.23
C ALA A 26 -6.33 -5.57 8.86
N ARG A 27 -6.30 -4.25 8.68
CA ARG A 27 -7.46 -3.44 8.27
C ARG A 27 -7.91 -3.77 6.85
N VAL A 28 -6.99 -3.88 5.90
CA VAL A 28 -7.30 -4.27 4.52
C VAL A 28 -7.81 -5.72 4.45
N ALA A 29 -7.19 -6.65 5.17
CA ALA A 29 -7.63 -8.05 5.23
C ALA A 29 -9.06 -8.17 5.80
N LYS A 30 -9.39 -7.36 6.82
CA LYS A 30 -10.75 -7.26 7.37
C LYS A 30 -11.73 -6.70 6.33
N ALA A 31 -11.36 -5.64 5.62
CA ALA A 31 -12.20 -5.02 4.59
C ALA A 31 -12.42 -5.93 3.37
N ASN A 32 -11.49 -6.84 3.09
CA ASN A 32 -11.62 -7.83 2.02
C ASN A 32 -12.64 -8.97 2.35
N GLU A 33 -13.11 -9.09 3.59
CA GLU A 33 -14.17 -10.03 4.01
C GLU A 33 -13.96 -11.50 3.58
N GLY A 34 -12.69 -11.93 3.49
CA GLY A 34 -12.34 -13.30 3.08
C GLY A 34 -12.54 -13.59 1.59
N GLN A 35 -12.79 -12.58 0.76
CA GLN A 35 -12.81 -12.75 -0.70
C GLN A 35 -11.44 -13.20 -1.22
N LYS A 36 -11.45 -13.89 -2.36
CA LYS A 36 -10.21 -14.29 -3.02
C LYS A 36 -9.45 -13.05 -3.46
N ILE A 37 -8.23 -12.93 -2.97
CA ILE A 37 -7.31 -11.83 -3.28
C ILE A 37 -5.89 -12.41 -3.34
N THR A 38 -5.11 -11.94 -4.30
CA THR A 38 -3.68 -12.28 -4.39
C THR A 38 -2.86 -11.48 -3.39
N VAL A 39 -1.63 -11.95 -3.13
CA VAL A 39 -0.69 -11.21 -2.27
C VAL A 39 -0.37 -9.83 -2.85
N PHE A 40 -0.34 -9.69 -4.18
CA PHE A 40 -0.07 -8.39 -4.79
C PHE A 40 -1.26 -7.43 -4.66
N GLU A 41 -2.48 -7.90 -4.93
CA GLU A 41 -3.69 -7.08 -4.81
C GLU A 41 -3.92 -6.57 -3.38
N ILE A 42 -3.75 -7.42 -2.37
CA ILE A 42 -3.94 -6.99 -0.97
C ILE A 42 -2.90 -5.95 -0.55
N LEU A 43 -1.66 -6.07 -1.05
CA LEU A 43 -0.61 -5.10 -0.78
C LEU A 43 -0.81 -3.79 -1.52
N THR A 44 -1.33 -3.83 -2.75
CA THR A 44 -1.72 -2.62 -3.46
C THR A 44 -2.85 -1.89 -2.74
N ALA A 45 -3.82 -2.61 -2.16
CA ALA A 45 -4.83 -1.99 -1.30
C ALA A 45 -4.22 -1.37 -0.02
N VAL A 46 -3.20 -2.01 0.58
CA VAL A 46 -2.42 -1.42 1.69
C VAL A 46 -1.69 -0.14 1.25
N THR A 47 -1.12 -0.11 0.04
CA THR A 47 -0.50 1.10 -0.54
C THR A 47 -1.49 2.26 -0.55
N PHE A 48 -2.70 2.04 -1.08
CA PHE A 48 -3.72 3.09 -1.15
C PHE A 48 -4.18 3.56 0.22
N LEU A 49 -4.36 2.63 1.18
CA LEU A 49 -4.72 2.98 2.55
C LEU A 49 -3.64 3.87 3.19
N LEU A 50 -2.38 3.43 3.16
CA LEU A 50 -1.27 4.18 3.77
C LEU A 50 -1.12 5.57 3.15
N PHE A 51 -1.20 5.70 1.83
CA PHE A 51 -1.08 7.01 1.18
C PHE A 51 -2.31 7.91 1.37
N SER A 52 -3.48 7.35 1.68
CA SER A 52 -4.65 8.16 2.08
C SER A 52 -4.52 8.73 3.49
N GLU A 53 -3.77 8.07 4.38
CA GLU A 53 -3.58 8.46 5.78
C GLU A 53 -2.31 9.28 6.01
N HIS A 54 -1.34 9.16 5.10
CA HIS A 54 -0.07 9.90 5.12
C HIS A 54 0.02 10.80 3.89
N PRO A 55 -0.60 11.99 3.92
CA PRO A 55 -0.70 12.86 2.76
C PRO A 55 0.68 13.32 2.26
N ALA A 56 0.83 13.34 0.94
CA ALA A 56 1.99 13.84 0.21
C ALA A 56 1.52 14.73 -0.95
N ASP A 57 2.37 15.64 -1.43
CA ASP A 57 2.06 16.45 -2.62
C ASP A 57 1.91 15.59 -3.88
N ALA A 58 2.67 14.49 -3.95
CA ALA A 58 2.61 13.50 -5.00
C ALA A 58 2.97 12.11 -4.46
N VAL A 59 2.42 11.10 -5.11
CA VAL A 59 2.68 9.69 -4.80
C VAL A 59 3.20 9.01 -6.06
N ILE A 60 4.25 8.20 -5.92
CA ILE A 60 4.77 7.34 -6.98
C ILE A 60 4.45 5.90 -6.63
N ILE A 61 3.72 5.21 -7.51
CA ILE A 61 3.37 3.81 -7.37
C ILE A 61 4.02 3.05 -8.53
N GLU A 62 4.95 2.16 -8.21
CA GLU A 62 5.56 1.27 -9.19
C GLU A 62 4.56 0.19 -9.61
N VAL A 63 4.32 0.08 -10.91
CA VAL A 63 3.42 -0.94 -11.47
C VAL A 63 4.05 -2.32 -11.28
N GLY A 64 3.24 -3.30 -10.90
CA GLY A 64 3.66 -4.69 -10.85
C GLY A 64 3.72 -5.33 -12.25
N LEU A 65 3.12 -6.52 -12.37
CA LEU A 65 3.08 -7.29 -13.61
C LEU A 65 1.66 -7.31 -14.15
N GLY A 66 1.47 -6.91 -15.41
CA GLY A 66 0.17 -6.95 -16.08
C GLY A 66 -0.24 -5.64 -16.74
N GLY A 67 0.47 -4.54 -16.46
CA GLY A 67 0.24 -3.23 -17.07
C GLY A 67 -1.22 -2.80 -16.88
N ARG A 68 -2.03 -2.90 -17.95
CA ARG A 68 -3.46 -2.57 -17.92
C ARG A 68 -4.25 -3.35 -16.85
N PHE A 69 -3.86 -4.58 -16.54
CA PHE A 69 -4.54 -5.43 -15.56
C PHE A 69 -3.80 -5.52 -14.22
N ASP A 70 -2.80 -4.67 -14.01
CA ASP A 70 -2.10 -4.61 -12.73
C ASP A 70 -3.00 -4.00 -11.65
N ALA A 71 -2.88 -4.48 -10.42
CA ALA A 71 -3.71 -4.01 -9.30
C ALA A 71 -3.52 -2.52 -8.98
N THR A 72 -2.45 -1.87 -9.48
CA THR A 72 -2.25 -0.42 -9.36
C THR A 72 -3.15 0.40 -10.29
N ASN A 73 -3.79 -0.24 -11.27
CA ASN A 73 -4.62 0.41 -12.29
C ASN A 73 -6.13 0.12 -12.08
N VAL A 74 -6.66 0.61 -10.94
CA VAL A 74 -8.07 0.49 -10.52
C VAL A 74 -8.96 1.63 -11.03
#